data_AF-A0A383DDS3-F1
#
_entry.id   AF-A0A383DDS3-F1
#
_cell.length_a   1.000
_cell.length_b   1.000
_cell.length_c   1.000
_cell.angle_alpha   90.00
_cell.angle_beta   90.00
_cell.angle_gamma   90.00
#
_symmetry.space_group_name_H-M   'P 1'
#
loop_
_entity.id
_entity.type
_entity.pdbx_description
1 polymer ?
#
loop_
_entity_poly.entity_id
_entity_poly.type
_entity_poly.pdbx_seq_one_letter_code
_entity_poly.pdbx_strand_id
1 'polypeptide(L)'
;MTDCVEVCPVDCFYEGKNMLVIKPDECIDCGVCEPECPIDAIISDIDENSNKWLELNTKYSEIWPNIIKKKDPPQDHEKFKDVKDKYEKYFKENLE
;
A
#
# COMPACT_ATOMS: atom_id res chain seq x y z
N MET A 1 1.79 -8.05 -5.58
CA MET A 1 2.35 -7.30 -6.71
C MET A 1 2.62 -5.90 -6.22
N THR A 2 3.54 -5.17 -6.84
CA THR A 2 4.03 -3.87 -6.34
C THR A 2 4.19 -2.87 -7.47
N ASP A 3 3.32 -2.95 -8.48
CA ASP A 3 3.37 -2.15 -9.72
C ASP A 3 3.29 -0.64 -9.44
N CYS A 4 2.54 -0.23 -8.41
CA CYS A 4 2.44 1.14 -7.95
C CYS A 4 3.79 1.79 -7.58
N VAL A 5 4.80 0.98 -7.22
CA VAL A 5 6.14 1.46 -6.88
C VAL A 5 6.88 1.98 -8.12
N GLU A 6 6.68 1.39 -9.30
CA GLU A 6 7.44 1.79 -10.51
C GLU A 6 7.07 3.18 -11.04
N VAL A 7 5.86 3.63 -10.73
CA VAL A 7 5.31 4.88 -11.25
C VAL A 7 5.39 6.03 -10.24
N CYS A 8 5.75 5.76 -8.99
CA CYS A 8 5.84 6.78 -7.95
C CYS A 8 7.02 7.73 -8.23
N PRO A 9 6.81 9.04 -8.45
CA PRO A 9 7.90 9.96 -8.79
C PRO A 9 8.76 10.39 -7.59
N VAL A 10 8.31 10.06 -6.37
CA VAL A 10 8.91 10.50 -5.10
C VAL A 10 9.24 9.34 -4.17
N ASP A 11 9.16 8.10 -4.67
CA ASP A 11 9.53 6.88 -3.94
C ASP A 11 8.85 6.72 -2.56
N CYS A 12 7.62 7.20 -2.38
CA CYS A 12 6.97 7.29 -1.06
C CYS A 12 6.24 6.01 -0.59
N PHE A 13 6.61 4.82 -1.11
CA PHE A 13 6.03 3.55 -0.68
C PHE A 13 6.90 2.81 0.35
N TYR A 14 6.25 2.18 1.32
CA TYR A 14 6.91 1.45 2.42
C TYR A 14 6.30 0.05 2.57
N GLU A 15 7.16 -0.93 2.83
CA GLU A 15 6.84 -2.34 2.68
C GLU A 15 6.81 -3.09 4.01
N GLY A 16 5.64 -3.58 4.37
CA GLY A 16 5.46 -4.61 5.40
C GLY A 16 5.47 -6.01 4.79
N LYS A 17 5.33 -7.03 5.63
CA LYS A 17 5.37 -8.45 5.21
C LYS A 17 4.36 -8.81 4.11
N ASN A 18 3.19 -8.19 4.11
CA ASN A 18 2.08 -8.51 3.20
C ASN A 18 1.27 -7.29 2.76
N MET A 19 1.79 -6.08 2.97
CA MET A 19 1.09 -4.83 2.67
C MET A 19 2.10 -3.75 2.33
N LEU A 20 1.73 -2.86 1.40
CA LEU A 20 2.42 -1.60 1.16
C LEU A 20 1.60 -0.45 1.75
N VAL A 21 2.29 0.60 2.17
CA VAL A 21 1.70 1.88 2.58
C VAL A 21 2.38 3.04 1.86
N ILE A 22 1.63 4.12 1.65
CA ILE A 22 2.09 5.40 1.09
C ILE A 22 2.38 6.33 2.27
N LYS A 23 3.52 7.02 2.29
CA LYS A 23 3.79 8.05 3.30
C LYS A 23 3.10 9.36 2.92
N PRO A 24 2.11 9.86 3.70
CA PRO A 24 1.35 11.04 3.31
C PRO A 24 2.21 12.30 3.18
N ASP A 25 3.17 12.48 4.09
CA ASP A 25 4.04 13.67 4.10
C ASP A 25 4.98 13.75 2.88
N GLU A 26 5.23 12.63 2.20
CA GLU A 26 6.07 12.55 1.00
C GLU A 26 5.24 12.44 -0.29
N CYS A 27 3.98 12.03 -0.19
CA CYS A 27 3.06 11.97 -1.31
C CYS A 27 2.79 13.39 -1.84
N ILE A 28 2.75 13.51 -3.17
CA ILE A 28 2.49 14.77 -3.87
C ILE A 28 1.16 14.76 -4.64
N ASP A 29 0.29 13.81 -4.31
CA ASP A 29 -1.08 13.68 -4.85
C ASP A 29 -1.18 13.68 -6.38
N CYS A 30 -0.19 13.07 -7.03
CA CYS A 30 -0.12 13.02 -8.50
C CYS A 30 -1.07 11.99 -9.15
N GLY A 31 -1.63 11.05 -8.36
CA GLY A 31 -2.63 10.07 -8.82
C GLY A 31 -2.12 8.96 -9.74
N VAL A 32 -0.85 8.95 -10.14
CA VAL A 32 -0.34 7.99 -11.15
C VAL A 32 -0.30 6.53 -10.68
N CYS A 33 -0.24 6.29 -9.36
CA CYS A 33 -0.20 4.94 -8.81
C CYS A 33 -1.57 4.26 -8.69
N GLU A 34 -2.65 5.05 -8.67
CA GLU A 34 -4.02 4.55 -8.56
C GLU A 34 -4.39 3.56 -9.68
N PRO A 35 -4.27 3.92 -10.98
CA PRO A 35 -4.62 3.01 -12.08
C PRO A 35 -3.68 1.80 -12.21
N GLU A 36 -2.50 1.84 -11.58
CA GLU A 36 -1.52 0.77 -11.63
C GLU A 36 -1.81 -0.35 -10.63
N CYS A 37 -2.71 -0.13 -9.66
CA CYS A 37 -3.06 -1.14 -8.68
C CYS A 37 -4.10 -2.12 -9.24
N PRO A 38 -3.76 -3.40 -9.52
CA PRO A 38 -4.68 -4.31 -10.24
C PRO A 38 -5.87 -4.85 -9.42
N ILE A 39 -6.00 -4.37 -8.18
CA ILE A 39 -7.09 -4.67 -7.25
C ILE A 39 -7.76 -3.39 -6.74
N ASP A 40 -7.46 -2.24 -7.34
CA ASP A 40 -8.06 -0.94 -7.03
C ASP A 40 -7.98 -0.58 -5.54
N ALA A 41 -6.83 -0.86 -4.90
CA ALA A 41 -6.65 -0.69 -3.45
C ALA A 41 -6.12 0.70 -3.03
N ILE A 42 -5.71 1.51 -4.01
CA ILE A 42 -5.21 2.87 -3.77
C ILE A 42 -6.37 3.83 -4.02
N ILE A 43 -6.62 4.72 -3.06
CA ILE A 43 -7.66 5.75 -3.11
C ILE A 43 -7.10 7.08 -2.60
N SER A 44 -7.78 8.18 -2.90
CA SER A 44 -7.39 9.50 -2.40
C SER A 44 -7.66 9.61 -0.89
N ASP A 45 -6.84 10.39 -0.19
CA ASP A 45 -7.02 10.65 1.24
C ASP A 45 -8.24 11.54 1.53
N ILE A 46 -8.81 12.21 0.53
CA ILE A 46 -10.06 12.98 0.66
C ILE A 46 -11.33 12.12 0.53
N ASP A 47 -11.22 10.84 0.14
CA ASP A 47 -12.37 9.94 0.08
C ASP A 47 -12.94 9.68 1.48
N GLU A 48 -14.27 9.59 1.59
CA GLU A 48 -14.95 9.42 2.89
C GLU A 48 -14.51 8.15 3.65
N ASN A 49 -14.02 7.14 2.93
CA ASN A 49 -13.57 5.86 3.47
C ASN A 49 -12.05 5.79 3.73
N SER A 50 -11.30 6.88 3.53
CA SER A 50 -9.84 6.91 3.63
C SER A 50 -9.33 6.95 5.08
N ASN A 51 -10.07 7.55 6.01
CA ASN A 51 -9.56 7.96 7.34
C ASN A 51 -8.80 6.86 8.08
N LYS A 52 -9.37 5.64 8.18
CA LYS A 52 -8.71 4.49 8.82
C LYS A 52 -7.39 4.14 8.14
N TRP A 53 -7.36 4.20 6.81
CA TRP A 53 -6.19 3.88 6.02
C TRP A 53 -5.14 4.97 6.13
N LEU A 54 -5.54 6.25 6.17
CA LEU A 54 -4.61 7.35 6.35
C LEU A 54 -3.80 7.19 7.65
N GLU A 55 -4.47 6.94 8.78
CA GLU A 55 -3.79 6.69 10.07
C GLU A 55 -2.81 5.50 10.00
N LEU A 56 -3.24 4.42 9.35
CA LEU A 56 -2.43 3.22 9.16
C LEU A 56 -1.20 3.52 8.30
N ASN A 57 -1.39 4.21 7.19
CA ASN A 57 -0.33 4.58 6.25
C ASN A 57 0.72 5.48 6.92
N THR A 58 0.28 6.48 7.69
CA THR A 58 1.17 7.31 8.50
C THR A 58 1.95 6.49 9.52
N LYS A 59 1.28 5.63 10.31
CA LYS A 59 1.96 4.81 11.33
C LYS A 59 3.03 3.91 10.72
N TYR A 60 2.68 3.16 9.68
CA TYR A 60 3.56 2.10 9.16
C TYR A 60 4.65 2.62 8.23
N SER A 61 4.45 3.75 7.56
CA SER A 61 5.52 4.38 6.75
C SER A 61 6.69 4.91 7.59
N GLU A 62 6.49 5.17 8.89
CA GLU A 62 7.58 5.57 9.79
C GLU A 62 8.43 4.39 10.30
N ILE A 63 7.94 3.14 10.19
CA ILE A 63 8.58 1.96 10.78
C ILE A 63 8.94 0.87 9.79
N TRP A 64 8.27 0.81 8.64
CA TRP A 64 8.58 -0.16 7.59
C TRP A 64 9.69 0.36 6.69
N PRO A 65 10.47 -0.53 6.04
CA PRO A 65 11.47 -0.11 5.07
C PRO A 65 10.82 0.47 3.81
N ASN A 66 11.47 1.46 3.23
CA ASN A 66 11.10 2.03 1.94
C ASN A 66 11.32 1.03 0.79
N ILE A 67 10.40 0.98 -0.17
CA ILE A 67 10.48 0.13 -1.37
C ILE A 67 10.51 1.02 -2.63
N ILE A 68 11.63 0.95 -3.36
CA ILE A 68 11.87 1.75 -4.58
C ILE A 68 11.94 0.90 -5.86
N LYS A 69 11.76 -0.42 -5.73
CA LYS A 69 11.82 -1.35 -6.85
C LYS A 69 10.66 -2.31 -6.76
N LYS A 70 10.02 -2.54 -7.89
CA LYS A 70 9.03 -3.60 -8.05
C LYS A 70 9.60 -4.96 -7.70
N LYS A 71 8.74 -5.75 -7.09
CA LYS A 71 8.88 -7.16 -6.78
C LYS A 71 7.69 -7.92 -7.36
N ASP A 72 7.96 -9.17 -7.72
CA ASP A 72 6.93 -10.11 -8.13
C ASP A 72 5.90 -10.29 -7.01
N PRO A 73 4.61 -10.49 -7.35
CA PRO A 73 3.62 -10.88 -6.35
C PRO A 73 4.01 -12.19 -5.63
N PRO A 74 3.58 -12.37 -4.36
CA PRO A 74 3.63 -13.67 -3.70
C PRO A 74 2.94 -14.76 -4.53
N GLN A 75 3.45 -15.99 -4.53
CA GLN A 75 2.94 -17.09 -5.37
C GLN A 75 1.43 -17.37 -5.20
N ASP A 76 0.87 -17.07 -4.04
CA ASP A 76 -0.52 -17.32 -3.69
C ASP A 76 -1.41 -16.07 -3.78
N HIS A 77 -0.93 -14.96 -4.36
CA HIS A 77 -1.65 -13.68 -4.42
C HIS A 77 -3.06 -13.78 -5.01
N GLU A 78 -3.26 -14.63 -6.02
CA GLU A 78 -4.56 -14.84 -6.67
C GLU A 78 -5.63 -15.33 -5.69
N LYS A 79 -5.24 -16.09 -4.66
CA LYS A 79 -6.19 -16.58 -3.63
C LYS A 79 -6.75 -15.45 -2.77
N PHE A 80 -6.05 -14.31 -2.71
CA PHE A 80 -6.42 -13.17 -1.88
C PHE A 80 -7.02 -12.01 -2.68
N LYS A 81 -7.16 -12.15 -4.01
CA LYS A 81 -7.66 -11.07 -4.86
C LYS A 81 -9.06 -10.63 -4.43
N ASP A 82 -9.99 -11.57 -4.31
CA ASP A 82 -11.41 -11.31 -4.03
C ASP A 82 -11.81 -11.49 -2.56
N VAL A 83 -10.83 -11.69 -1.67
CA VAL A 83 -11.12 -11.86 -0.24
C VAL A 83 -11.48 -10.50 0.37
N LYS A 84 -12.67 -10.43 0.98
CA LYS A 84 -13.13 -9.26 1.76
C LYS A 84 -12.51 -9.24 3.16
N ASP A 85 -12.38 -8.05 3.73
CA ASP A 85 -11.92 -7.83 5.11
C ASP A 85 -10.53 -8.42 5.37
N LYS A 86 -9.62 -8.26 4.39
CA LYS A 86 -8.25 -8.81 4.45
C LYS A 86 -7.44 -8.26 5.61
N TYR A 87 -7.67 -6.99 5.95
CA TYR A 87 -6.99 -6.37 7.08
C TYR A 87 -7.33 -7.12 8.36
N GLU A 88 -8.61 -7.32 8.66
CA GLU A 88 -9.08 -8.01 9.85
C GLU A 88 -8.66 -9.48 9.90
N LYS A 89 -8.58 -10.15 8.73
CA LYS A 89 -8.25 -11.58 8.65
C LYS A 89 -6.76 -11.89 8.68
N TYR A 90 -5.94 -11.03 8.11
CA TYR A 90 -4.54 -11.37 7.77
C TYR A 90 -3.52 -10.32 8.17
N PHE A 91 -3.94 -9.11 8.54
CA PHE A 91 -3.00 -8.10 8.97
C PHE A 91 -2.36 -8.50 10.29
N LYS A 92 -1.03 -8.47 10.30
CA LYS A 92 -0.21 -8.54 11.50
C LYS A 92 0.69 -7.33 11.43
N GLU A 93 0.91 -6.63 12.54
CA GLU A 93 1.63 -5.35 12.54
C GLU A 93 3.07 -5.45 11.99
N ASN A 94 3.57 -6.67 11.76
CA ASN A 94 4.90 -6.97 11.19
C ASN A 94 6.02 -6.22 11.92
N LEU A 95 5.79 -5.92 13.20
CA LEU A 95 6.79 -5.55 14.18
C LEU A 95 7.51 -6.85 14.54
N GLU A 96 8.84 -6.86 14.47
CA GLU A 96 9.67 -8.00 14.90
C GLU A 96 9.33 -8.46 16.32
#